data_AF-A0A0L0VSH0-F1
#
_entry.id   AF-A0A0L0VSH0-F1
#
_cell.length_a   1.000
_cell.length_b   1.000
_cell.length_c   1.000
_cell.angle_alpha   90.00
_cell.angle_beta   90.00
_cell.angle_gamma   90.00
#
_symmetry.space_group_name_H-M   'P 1'
#
loop_
_entity.id
_entity.type
_entity.pdbx_description
1 polymer ?
#
loop_
_entity_poly.entity_id
_entity_poly.type
_entity_poly.pdbx_seq_one_letter_code
_entity_poly.pdbx_strand_id
1 'polypeptide(L)'
;MLQSLSDSLKVEAQAILDNFDPEKLSKINSFFTNCLGKISNFALQKAQHNFTQTRESSPPTTCTNSHTKWTGIPCKHRIVEVLELGLLAQPERFDTQWHLRREALAGGVGSQNFWNIGTLNKSLEPNVATPILSRHPKHDLERWHPK
;
A
#
# COMPACT_ATOMS: atom_id res chain seq x y z
N MET A 1 -10.98 42.09 0.36
CA MET A 1 -10.99 40.77 1.02
C MET A 1 -10.78 39.63 0.03
N LEU A 2 -11.57 39.49 -1.04
CA LEU A 2 -11.40 38.40 -2.02
C LEU A 2 -10.03 38.38 -2.72
N GLN A 3 -9.48 39.56 -3.06
CA GLN A 3 -8.16 39.66 -3.69
C GLN A 3 -7.03 39.12 -2.79
N SER A 4 -7.06 39.47 -1.50
CA SER A 4 -6.09 39.00 -0.51
C SER A 4 -6.11 37.48 -0.33
N LEU A 5 -7.29 36.85 -0.42
CA LEU A 5 -7.41 35.39 -0.37
C LEU A 5 -6.83 34.74 -1.63
N SER A 6 -7.11 35.31 -2.80
CA SER A 6 -6.55 34.84 -4.08
C SER A 6 -5.03 34.90 -4.08
N ASP A 7 -4.47 36.01 -3.59
CA ASP A 7 -3.02 36.20 -3.55
C ASP A 7 -2.37 35.24 -2.53
N SER A 8 -2.97 35.03 -1.36
CA SER A 8 -2.52 34.00 -0.40
C SER A 8 -2.52 32.59 -0.99
N LEU A 9 -3.58 32.18 -1.68
CA LEU A 9 -3.67 30.85 -2.30
C LEU A 9 -2.61 30.65 -3.39
N LYS A 10 -2.31 31.69 -4.18
CA LYS A 10 -1.25 31.64 -5.19
C LYS A 10 0.13 31.47 -4.56
N VAL A 11 0.40 32.18 -3.47
CA VAL A 11 1.67 32.06 -2.73
C VAL A 11 1.83 30.63 -2.17
N GLU A 12 0.78 30.07 -1.59
CA GLU A 12 0.80 28.69 -1.08
C GLU A 12 1.01 27.66 -2.20
N ALA A 13 0.30 27.81 -3.32
CA ALA A 13 0.46 26.92 -4.47
C ALA A 13 1.87 26.99 -5.06
N GLN A 14 2.44 28.21 -5.19
CA GLN A 14 3.80 28.40 -5.68
C GLN A 14 4.82 27.79 -4.72
N ALA A 15 4.65 27.96 -3.41
CA ALA A 15 5.53 27.34 -2.41
C ALA A 15 5.51 25.81 -2.50
N ILE A 16 4.35 25.19 -2.76
CA ILE A 16 4.26 23.74 -2.98
C ILE A 16 5.07 23.33 -4.23
N LEU A 17 4.96 24.09 -5.32
CA LEU A 17 5.67 23.81 -6.57
C LEU A 17 7.19 24.01 -6.43
N ASP A 18 7.63 25.06 -5.75
CA ASP A 18 9.05 25.37 -5.55
C ASP A 18 9.75 24.32 -4.67
N ASN A 19 9.01 23.68 -3.76
CA ASN A 19 9.50 22.60 -2.92
C ASN A 19 9.25 21.21 -3.53
N PHE A 20 8.55 21.13 -4.67
CA PHE A 20 8.31 19.88 -5.36
C PHE A 20 9.55 19.51 -6.18
N ASP A 21 10.26 18.50 -5.71
CA ASP A 21 11.39 17.91 -6.41
C ASP A 21 10.90 16.70 -7.24
N PRO A 22 10.76 16.83 -8.58
CA PRO A 22 10.34 15.73 -9.42
C PRO A 22 11.36 14.59 -9.47
N GLU A 23 12.64 14.83 -9.14
CA GLU A 23 13.67 13.78 -9.11
C GLU A 23 13.50 12.84 -7.90
N LYS A 24 12.83 13.30 -6.82
CA LYS A 24 12.42 12.45 -5.70
C LYS A 24 11.27 11.50 -6.03
N LEU A 25 10.61 11.66 -7.17
CA LEU A 25 9.72 10.62 -7.67
C LEU A 25 10.56 9.43 -8.12
N SER A 26 10.79 8.48 -7.22
CA SER A 26 11.45 7.21 -7.53
C SER A 26 10.92 6.67 -8.84
N LYS A 27 11.80 6.50 -9.83
CA LYS A 27 11.41 6.01 -11.16
C LYS A 27 10.67 4.68 -11.00
N ILE A 28 9.36 4.69 -11.24
CA ILE A 28 8.54 3.49 -11.22
C ILE A 28 9.06 2.56 -12.32
N ASN A 29 9.27 1.29 -11.96
CA ASN A 29 9.79 0.30 -12.87
C ASN A 29 8.81 0.06 -14.03
N SER A 30 9.32 -0.23 -15.23
CA SER A 30 8.50 -0.50 -16.42
C SER A 30 7.54 -1.68 -16.22
N PHE A 31 7.83 -2.58 -15.28
CA PHE A 31 6.91 -3.62 -14.80
C PHE A 31 5.50 -3.09 -14.46
N PHE A 32 5.39 -1.84 -13.97
CA PHE A 32 4.14 -1.21 -13.57
C PHE A 32 3.54 -0.27 -14.63
N THR A 33 4.02 -0.30 -15.88
CA THR A 33 3.57 0.65 -16.91
C THR A 33 2.05 0.64 -17.12
N ASN A 34 1.40 -0.53 -17.04
CA ASN A 34 -0.05 -0.65 -17.21
C ASN A 34 -0.87 -0.04 -16.05
N CYS A 35 -0.23 0.23 -14.93
CA CYS A 35 -0.83 0.79 -13.73
C CYS A 35 -0.67 2.32 -13.63
N LEU A 36 0.23 2.91 -14.41
CA LEU A 36 0.44 4.36 -14.43
C LEU A 36 -0.86 5.09 -14.81
N GLY A 37 -1.21 6.13 -14.06
CA GLY A 37 -2.45 6.90 -14.26
C GLY A 37 -3.75 6.15 -13.96
N LYS A 38 -3.68 4.89 -13.53
CA LYS A 38 -4.85 4.09 -13.09
C LYS A 38 -4.81 3.76 -11.60
N ILE A 39 -3.61 3.62 -11.05
CA ILE A 39 -3.35 3.34 -9.64
C ILE A 39 -2.71 4.57 -9.00
N SER A 40 -3.05 4.85 -7.76
CA SER A 40 -2.45 5.97 -7.00
C SER A 40 -0.93 5.83 -6.92
N ASN A 41 -0.22 6.97 -7.00
CA ASN A 41 1.24 6.99 -6.91
C ASN A 41 1.75 6.39 -5.58
N PHE A 42 1.00 6.58 -4.49
CA PHE A 42 1.33 5.99 -3.19
C PHE A 42 1.36 4.46 -3.25
N ALA A 43 0.31 3.83 -3.81
CA ALA A 43 0.25 2.38 -3.92
C ALA A 43 1.32 1.84 -4.89
N LEU A 44 1.61 2.58 -5.97
CA LEU A 44 2.70 2.24 -6.89
C LEU A 44 4.07 2.31 -6.25
N GLN A 45 4.37 3.33 -5.43
CA GLN A 45 5.65 3.41 -4.71
C GLN A 45 5.81 2.27 -3.71
N LYS A 46 4.74 1.88 -3.01
CA LYS A 46 4.75 0.72 -2.11
C LYS A 46 4.92 -0.59 -2.87
N ALA A 47 4.25 -0.77 -4.00
CA ALA A 47 4.44 -1.94 -4.86
C ALA A 47 5.85 -1.99 -5.47
N GLN A 48 6.41 -0.83 -5.84
CA GLN A 48 7.79 -0.69 -6.30
C GLN A 48 8.77 -1.16 -5.22
N HIS A 49 8.55 -0.79 -3.96
CA HIS A 49 9.36 -1.28 -2.84
C HIS A 49 9.26 -2.81 -2.70
N ASN A 50 8.07 -3.38 -2.77
CA ASN A 50 7.89 -4.84 -2.76
C ASN A 50 8.59 -5.51 -3.96
N PHE A 51 8.61 -4.85 -5.12
CA PHE A 51 9.31 -5.30 -6.32
C PHE A 51 10.84 -5.26 -6.15
N THR A 52 11.41 -4.21 -5.59
CA THR A 52 12.87 -4.16 -5.36
C THR A 52 13.31 -5.27 -4.41
N GLN A 53 12.48 -5.59 -3.41
CA GLN A 53 12.73 -6.70 -2.49
C GLN A 53 12.72 -8.09 -3.15
N THR A 54 12.09 -8.28 -4.32
CA THR A 54 12.18 -9.55 -5.08
C THR A 54 13.57 -9.79 -5.63
N ARG A 55 14.35 -8.74 -5.87
CA ARG A 55 15.72 -8.83 -6.38
C ARG A 55 16.72 -9.13 -5.28
N GLU A 56 16.43 -8.70 -4.05
CA GLU A 56 17.32 -8.87 -2.90
C GLU A 56 17.22 -10.27 -2.27
N SER A 57 16.05 -10.90 -2.34
CA SER A 57 15.86 -12.26 -1.81
C SER A 57 14.65 -12.92 -2.46
N SER A 58 14.60 -14.25 -2.48
CA SER A 58 13.38 -14.97 -2.80
C SER A 58 12.34 -14.79 -1.68
N PRO A 59 11.04 -14.73 -1.99
CA PRO A 59 10.02 -14.79 -0.95
C PRO A 59 10.01 -16.18 -0.28
N PRO A 60 9.48 -16.32 0.96
CA PRO A 60 9.23 -17.63 1.56
C PRO A 60 8.38 -18.51 0.64
N THR A 61 8.51 -19.84 0.75
CA THR A 61 7.84 -20.81 -0.15
C THR A 61 6.31 -20.65 -0.21
N THR A 62 5.68 -20.27 0.90
CA THR A 62 4.22 -20.12 0.98
C THR A 62 3.83 -18.66 1.15
N CYS A 63 2.90 -18.18 0.31
CA CYS A 63 2.27 -16.88 0.49
C CYS A 63 1.05 -17.00 1.40
N THR A 64 1.01 -16.24 2.49
CA THR A 64 -0.16 -16.16 3.38
C THR A 64 -1.22 -15.18 2.90
N ASN A 65 -0.94 -14.43 1.83
CA ASN A 65 -1.75 -13.30 1.34
C ASN A 65 -2.03 -12.18 2.35
N SER A 66 -1.45 -12.25 3.55
CA SER A 66 -1.70 -11.28 4.61
C SER A 66 -1.37 -9.86 4.16
N HIS A 67 -0.21 -9.65 3.52
CA HIS A 67 0.18 -8.33 3.04
C HIS A 67 -0.88 -7.72 2.11
N THR A 68 -1.23 -8.43 1.03
CA THR A 68 -2.24 -7.97 0.07
C THR A 68 -3.60 -7.74 0.75
N LYS A 69 -3.99 -8.60 1.70
CA LYS A 69 -5.26 -8.46 2.43
C LYS A 69 -5.31 -7.20 3.31
N TRP A 70 -4.19 -6.84 3.94
CA TRP A 70 -4.13 -5.68 4.84
C TRP A 70 -3.87 -4.37 4.11
N THR A 71 -3.06 -4.39 3.05
CA THR A 71 -2.65 -3.17 2.35
C THR A 71 -3.41 -2.95 1.05
N GLY A 72 -4.01 -3.99 0.47
CA GLY A 72 -4.56 -3.94 -0.89
C GLY A 72 -3.49 -3.87 -1.99
N ILE A 73 -2.22 -4.09 -1.66
CA ILE A 73 -1.08 -3.94 -2.57
C ILE A 73 -0.45 -5.32 -2.85
N PRO A 74 -0.06 -5.63 -4.10
CA PRO A 74 0.62 -6.88 -4.42
C PRO A 74 1.84 -7.13 -3.53
N CYS A 75 1.83 -8.29 -2.86
CA CYS A 75 2.97 -8.77 -2.09
C CYS A 75 4.11 -9.26 -3.02
N LYS A 76 5.29 -9.43 -2.42
CA LYS A 76 6.49 -9.96 -3.08
C LYS A 76 6.24 -11.26 -3.86
N HIS A 77 5.52 -12.21 -3.25
CA HIS A 77 5.16 -13.48 -3.91
C HIS A 77 4.39 -13.25 -5.21
N ARG A 78 3.37 -12.39 -5.18
CA ARG A 78 2.50 -12.16 -6.33
C ARG A 78 3.23 -11.41 -7.45
N ILE A 79 4.22 -10.58 -7.10
CA ILE A 79 5.09 -9.93 -8.07
C ILE A 79 6.00 -10.96 -8.75
N VAL A 80 6.64 -11.85 -7.98
CA VAL A 80 7.49 -12.92 -8.53
C VAL A 80 6.71 -13.82 -9.49
N GLU A 81 5.50 -14.27 -9.10
CA GLU A 81 4.65 -15.09 -9.97
C GLU A 81 4.34 -14.40 -11.31
N VAL A 82 4.05 -13.10 -11.29
CA VAL A 82 3.79 -12.34 -12.53
C VAL A 82 5.06 -12.21 -13.38
N LEU A 83 6.23 -12.05 -12.75
CA LEU A 83 7.52 -12.01 -13.44
C LEU A 83 7.89 -13.36 -14.06
N GLU A 84 7.68 -14.47 -13.35
CA GLU A 84 7.93 -15.83 -13.85
C GLU A 84 7.05 -16.16 -15.06
N LEU A 85 5.84 -15.61 -15.11
CA LEU A 85 4.94 -15.71 -16.26
C LEU A 85 5.31 -14.76 -17.42
N GLY A 86 6.34 -13.92 -17.27
CA GLY A 86 6.74 -12.93 -18.28
C GLY A 86 5.73 -11.81 -18.49
N LEU A 87 4.87 -11.55 -17.50
CA LEU A 87 3.79 -10.57 -17.57
C LEU A 87 4.16 -9.26 -16.88
N LEU A 88 3.40 -8.21 -17.19
CA LEU A 88 3.46 -6.92 -16.52
C LEU A 88 2.40 -6.85 -15.41
N ALA A 89 2.65 -6.03 -14.38
CA ALA A 89 1.65 -5.77 -13.36
C ALA A 89 0.38 -5.19 -14.00
N GLN A 90 -0.76 -5.63 -13.50
CA GLN A 90 -2.06 -5.16 -13.96
C GLN A 90 -2.79 -4.42 -12.83
N PRO A 91 -3.59 -3.37 -13.13
CA PRO A 91 -4.33 -2.61 -12.13
C PRO A 91 -5.22 -3.47 -11.23
N GLU A 92 -5.79 -4.56 -11.76
CA GLU A 92 -6.70 -5.46 -11.07
C GLU A 92 -6.00 -6.26 -9.95
N ARG A 93 -4.67 -6.23 -9.89
CA ARG A 93 -3.90 -6.80 -8.79
C ARG A 93 -3.86 -5.89 -7.56
N PHE A 94 -4.30 -4.65 -7.70
CA PHE A 94 -4.46 -3.69 -6.61
C PHE A 94 -5.91 -3.66 -6.17
N ASP A 95 -6.11 -3.48 -4.88
CA ASP A 95 -7.43 -3.22 -4.31
C ASP A 95 -8.04 -1.94 -4.89
N THR A 96 -9.36 -1.93 -5.03
CA THR A 96 -10.10 -0.83 -5.67
C THR A 96 -9.95 0.49 -4.93
N GLN A 97 -9.61 0.48 -3.63
CA GLN A 97 -9.30 1.70 -2.88
C GLN A 97 -8.11 2.48 -3.45
N TRP A 98 -7.22 1.81 -4.19
CA TRP A 98 -6.05 2.43 -4.81
C TRP A 98 -6.29 2.84 -6.26
N HIS A 99 -7.45 2.50 -6.83
CA HIS A 99 -7.79 2.86 -8.19
C HIS A 99 -8.18 4.33 -8.25
N LEU A 100 -7.56 5.06 -9.17
CA LEU A 100 -7.93 6.43 -9.45
C LEU A 100 -9.30 6.42 -10.13
N ARG A 101 -10.24 7.20 -9.59
CA ARG A 101 -11.52 7.43 -10.27
C ARG A 101 -11.25 8.22 -11.54
N ARG A 102 -11.60 7.64 -12.68
CA ARG A 102 -11.57 8.36 -13.95
C ARG A 102 -12.86 9.16 -14.03
N GLU A 103 -12.80 10.44 -13.69
CA GLU A 103 -13.87 11.36 -14.04
C GLU A 103 -13.91 11.39 -15.57
N ALA A 104 -15.00 10.88 -16.15
CA ALA A 104 -15.24 11.09 -17.56
C ALA A 104 -15.27 12.60 -17.79
N LEU A 105 -14.50 13.10 -18.76
CA LEU A 105 -14.50 14.51 -19.18
C LEU A 105 -15.82 14.88 -19.87
N ALA A 106 -16.95 14.66 -19.21
CA ALA A 106 -18.23 15.27 -19.53
C ALA A 106 -18.40 16.43 -18.55
N GLY A 107 -18.40 17.65 -19.09
CA GLY A 107 -18.38 18.90 -18.31
C GLY A 107 -19.38 18.92 -17.16
N GLY A 108 -18.90 19.26 -15.97
CA GLY A 108 -19.73 19.43 -14.79
C GLY A 108 -18.88 19.67 -13.56
N VAL A 109 -18.90 20.91 -13.07
CA VAL A 109 -18.28 21.34 -11.81
C VAL A 109 -18.76 20.45 -10.66
N GLY A 110 -17.85 19.80 -9.92
CA GLY A 110 -18.25 19.10 -8.70
C GLY A 110 -17.19 18.25 -7.99
N SER A 111 -16.62 18.82 -6.93
CA SER A 111 -16.08 18.16 -5.72
C SER A 111 -14.78 17.34 -5.86
N GLN A 112 -13.67 18.06 -5.78
CA GLN A 112 -12.37 17.49 -5.42
C GLN A 112 -12.38 17.06 -3.95
N ASN A 113 -12.51 15.76 -3.69
CA ASN A 113 -12.21 15.18 -2.39
C ASN A 113 -10.74 14.75 -2.39
N PHE A 114 -9.85 15.73 -2.25
CA PHE A 114 -8.47 15.50 -1.82
C PHE A 114 -8.53 15.01 -0.35
N TRP A 115 -7.69 14.05 0.04
CA TRP A 115 -7.65 13.31 1.33
C TRP A 115 -8.52 12.04 1.41
N ASN A 116 -8.03 10.94 0.84
CA ASN A 116 -8.25 9.61 1.43
C ASN A 116 -7.11 9.34 2.42
N ILE A 117 -7.15 9.97 3.59
CA ILE A 117 -6.45 9.43 4.76
C ILE A 117 -7.32 8.27 5.24
N GLY A 118 -6.84 7.05 5.02
CA GLY A 118 -7.52 5.84 5.47
C GLY A 118 -7.63 5.83 6.99
N THR A 119 -8.80 6.18 7.51
CA THR A 119 -9.16 5.97 8.91
C THR A 119 -9.17 4.47 9.17
N LEU A 120 -8.16 3.97 9.88
CA LEU A 120 -8.08 2.60 10.35
C LEU A 120 -9.07 2.43 11.52
N ASN A 121 -10.34 2.22 11.20
CA ASN A 121 -11.35 1.80 12.16
C ASN A 121 -11.76 0.37 11.87
N LYS A 122 -11.15 -0.58 12.60
CA LYS A 122 -11.87 -1.77 13.07
C LYS A 122 -11.63 -1.89 14.57
N SER A 123 -12.62 -1.36 15.31
CA SER A 123 -12.86 -1.68 16.71
C SER A 123 -12.90 -3.21 16.85
N LEU A 124 -12.07 -3.76 17.73
CA LEU A 124 -12.16 -5.16 18.14
C LEU A 124 -12.99 -5.19 19.42
N GLU A 125 -14.27 -5.51 19.29
CA GLU A 125 -15.14 -5.79 20.44
C GLU A 125 -14.61 -7.04 21.20
N PRO A 126 -14.57 -7.03 22.54
CA PRO A 126 -14.15 -8.17 23.34
C PRO A 126 -15.34 -9.12 23.59
N ASN A 127 -15.26 -10.36 23.10
CA ASN A 127 -16.20 -11.40 23.52
C ASN A 127 -15.69 -12.15 24.75
N VAL A 128 -16.58 -12.25 25.74
CA VAL A 128 -16.40 -12.81 27.08
C VAL A 128 -16.99 -14.24 27.17
N ALA A 129 -16.34 -15.08 27.99
CA ALA A 129 -16.76 -16.35 28.64
C ALA A 129 -16.71 -17.65 27.79
N THR A 130 -16.30 -18.85 28.29
CA THR A 130 -16.11 -19.40 29.65
C THR A 130 -15.19 -20.67 29.56
N PRO A 131 -14.71 -21.27 30.68
CA PRO A 131 -13.50 -22.09 30.76
C PRO A 131 -13.74 -23.60 30.61
N ILE A 132 -12.73 -24.34 30.13
CA ILE A 132 -12.67 -25.81 30.33
C ILE A 132 -11.29 -26.20 30.88
N LEU A 133 -11.36 -26.70 32.10
CA LEU A 133 -10.37 -27.44 32.86
C LEU A 133 -9.96 -28.74 32.14
N SER A 134 -8.67 -28.93 31.86
CA SER A 134 -8.01 -30.24 32.08
C SER A 134 -6.49 -30.22 31.94
N ARG A 135 -5.86 -30.43 33.11
CA ARG A 135 -4.76 -31.37 33.42
C ARG A 135 -3.45 -31.28 32.61
N HIS A 136 -2.42 -30.80 33.32
CA HIS A 136 -0.99 -31.12 33.11
C HIS A 136 -0.72 -32.63 33.01
N PRO A 137 0.38 -33.03 32.35
CA PRO A 137 1.59 -33.32 33.13
C PRO A 137 2.82 -32.49 32.73
N LYS A 138 3.71 -32.34 33.70
CA LYS A 138 5.02 -31.69 33.62
C LYS A 138 6.02 -32.62 32.91
N HIS A 139 6.89 -32.07 32.07
CA HIS A 139 8.17 -32.68 31.73
C HIS A 139 9.24 -31.60 31.56
N ASP A 140 10.47 -32.03 31.79
CA ASP A 140 11.53 -31.31 32.47
C ASP A 140 12.27 -30.24 31.67
N LEU A 141 12.76 -29.27 32.44
CA LEU A 141 13.65 -28.19 32.05
C LEU A 141 15.09 -28.72 32.02
N GLU A 142 15.55 -29.20 30.87
CA GLU A 142 16.97 -29.51 30.67
C GLU A 142 17.73 -28.29 30.12
N ARG A 143 18.75 -27.95 30.89
CA ARG A 143 19.69 -26.84 30.84
C ARG A 143 20.75 -27.07 29.74
N TRP A 144 20.84 -26.17 28.75
CA TRP A 144 21.97 -26.13 27.82
C TRP A 144 22.99 -25.06 28.22
N HIS A 145 24.22 -25.48 28.53
CA HIS A 145 25.41 -24.63 28.61
C HIS A 145 26.17 -24.65 27.27
N PRO A 146 26.72 -23.52 26.78
CA PRO A 146 27.67 -23.54 25.68
C PRO A 146 29.11 -23.81 26.18
N LYS A 147 29.92 -24.42 25.30
CA LYS A 147 31.36 -24.70 25.48
C LYS A 147 32.20 -23.44 25.33
#